data_AF-A0A928VPH0-F1
#
_entry.id   AF-A0A928VPH0-F1
#
_cell.length_a   1.000
_cell.length_b   1.000
_cell.length_c   1.000
_cell.angle_alpha   90.00
_cell.angle_beta   90.00
_cell.angle_gamma   90.00
#
_symmetry.space_group_name_H-M   'P 1'
#
loop_
_entity.id
_entity.type
_entity.pdbx_description
1 polymer ?
#
loop_
_entity_poly.entity_id
_entity_poly.type
_entity_poly.pdbx_seq_one_letter_code
_entity_poly.pdbx_strand_id
1 'polypeptide(L)'
;MDGKFKHYTHGNGRIDVIPAFLDHWTNWNRKVEFSVIAISPTLINQTTQELMQREIELIPQFAIDDPVIQQLAHALKLEIQTGCLSGRLYGESLGTALAARLVQNYAVSKPSLKFKSSGLSRSQLERVIDYMKANLTQDLSILDLATLIKMSESHFSRSFKQSVGISPYQYLMQQRVERAKQLLEQKSTAISTIALDCGFANQTHLTKVFRQMTGVTPKAYQKQ
;
A
#
# COMPACT_ATOMS: atom_id res chain seq x y z
N MET A 1 11.91 -7.60 -27.08
CA MET A 1 12.55 -6.38 -27.63
C MET A 1 12.40 -6.36 -29.14
N ASP A 2 12.49 -5.18 -29.75
CA ASP A 2 12.31 -4.87 -31.17
C ASP A 2 13.48 -5.28 -32.10
N GLY A 3 14.46 -6.05 -31.60
CA GLY A 3 15.58 -6.58 -32.38
C GLY A 3 16.57 -5.53 -32.88
N LYS A 4 16.49 -4.29 -32.41
CA LYS A 4 17.35 -3.18 -32.85
C LYS A 4 18.51 -2.95 -31.88
N PHE A 5 19.74 -2.94 -32.39
CA PHE A 5 20.92 -2.54 -31.62
C PHE A 5 20.83 -1.07 -31.21
N LYS A 6 20.98 -0.79 -29.92
CA LYS A 6 21.04 0.57 -29.36
C LYS A 6 22.46 0.86 -28.89
N HIS A 7 22.97 2.03 -29.26
CA HIS A 7 24.28 2.50 -28.81
C HIS A 7 24.10 3.35 -27.56
N TYR A 8 24.83 2.99 -26.49
CA TYR A 8 24.86 3.74 -25.24
C TYR A 8 26.28 4.22 -24.94
N THR A 9 26.41 5.48 -24.55
CA THR A 9 27.70 6.03 -24.13
C THR A 9 27.89 5.79 -22.64
N HIS A 10 28.90 5.00 -22.30
CA HIS A 10 29.24 4.68 -20.91
C HIS A 10 30.36 5.60 -20.42
N GLY A 11 30.00 6.51 -19.51
CA GLY A 11 30.94 7.21 -18.63
C GLY A 11 31.32 6.37 -17.40
N ASN A 12 32.25 6.85 -16.57
CA ASN A 12 32.63 6.16 -15.34
C ASN A 12 31.42 6.06 -14.38
N GLY A 13 31.25 4.91 -13.71
CA GLY A 13 30.16 4.66 -12.77
C GLY A 13 28.79 4.38 -13.40
N ARG A 14 28.67 4.36 -14.73
CA ARG A 14 27.39 4.03 -15.38
C ARG A 14 27.01 2.58 -15.16
N ILE A 15 25.72 2.35 -14.89
CA ILE A 15 25.18 1.04 -14.54
C ILE A 15 24.26 0.54 -15.64
N ASP A 16 24.30 -0.77 -15.86
CA ASP A 16 23.30 -1.49 -16.64
C ASP A 16 22.51 -2.40 -15.71
N VAL A 17 21.19 -2.35 -15.80
CA VAL A 17 20.26 -3.26 -15.13
C VAL A 17 19.74 -4.22 -16.18
N ILE A 18 20.16 -5.48 -16.06
CA ILE A 18 19.84 -6.55 -17.00
C ILE A 18 18.96 -7.57 -16.26
N PRO A 19 17.65 -7.66 -16.56
CA PRO A 19 16.77 -8.62 -15.95
C PRO A 19 17.19 -10.06 -16.26
N ALA A 20 16.80 -10.98 -15.38
CA ALA A 20 16.99 -12.41 -15.62
C ALA A 20 16.31 -12.82 -16.94
N PHE A 21 16.93 -13.78 -17.64
CA PHE A 21 16.41 -14.36 -18.89
C PHE A 21 16.29 -13.37 -20.06
N LEU A 22 16.93 -12.20 -19.96
CA LEU A 22 17.07 -11.26 -21.05
C LEU A 22 18.36 -11.53 -21.85
N ASP A 23 18.21 -11.93 -23.11
CA ASP A 23 19.33 -11.96 -24.04
C ASP A 23 19.84 -10.53 -24.27
N HIS A 24 21.13 -10.31 -24.02
CA HIS A 24 21.80 -9.04 -24.25
C HIS A 24 23.17 -9.27 -24.89
N TRP A 25 23.57 -8.35 -25.77
CA TRP A 25 24.90 -8.32 -26.37
C TRP A 25 25.52 -6.95 -26.19
N THR A 26 26.78 -6.92 -25.76
CA THR A 26 27.55 -5.69 -25.62
C THR A 26 28.78 -5.76 -26.51
N ASN A 27 29.08 -4.68 -27.23
CA ASN A 27 30.32 -4.53 -27.98
C ASN A 27 31.03 -3.26 -27.52
N TRP A 28 32.34 -3.36 -27.28
CA TRP A 28 33.17 -2.27 -26.77
C TRP A 28 34.24 -1.93 -27.81
N ASN A 29 34.35 -0.65 -28.17
CA ASN A 29 35.37 -0.15 -29.10
C ASN A 29 36.69 0.25 -28.41
N ARG A 30 36.78 0.06 -27.08
CA ARG A 30 37.94 0.39 -26.24
C ARG A 30 38.05 -0.59 -25.07
N LYS A 31 39.22 -0.64 -24.43
CA LYS A 31 39.41 -1.40 -23.18
C LYS A 31 38.51 -0.82 -22.09
N VAL A 32 37.79 -1.70 -21.39
CA VAL A 32 36.89 -1.34 -20.29
C VAL A 32 37.15 -2.25 -19.09
N GLU A 33 36.96 -1.72 -17.89
CA GLU A 33 36.88 -2.48 -16.65
C GLU A 33 35.48 -2.31 -16.07
N PHE A 34 34.84 -3.41 -15.72
CA PHE A 34 33.51 -3.41 -15.14
C PHE A 34 33.39 -4.52 -14.09
N SER A 35 32.31 -4.47 -13.32
CA SER A 35 31.98 -5.49 -12.32
C SER A 35 30.56 -5.96 -12.58
N VAL A 36 30.35 -7.27 -12.51
CA VAL A 36 29.03 -7.89 -12.63
C VAL A 36 28.57 -8.29 -11.25
N ILE A 37 27.42 -7.77 -10.83
CA ILE A 37 26.76 -8.16 -9.60
C ILE A 37 25.51 -8.94 -9.98
N ALA A 38 25.55 -10.25 -9.76
CA ALA A 38 24.39 -11.12 -9.92
C ALA A 38 23.60 -11.12 -8.62
N ILE A 39 22.31 -10.82 -8.71
CA ILE A 39 21.39 -10.85 -7.57
C ILE A 39 20.44 -12.01 -7.76
N SER A 40 20.32 -12.88 -6.76
CA SER A 40 19.40 -14.00 -6.83
C SER A 40 17.95 -13.51 -6.87
N PRO A 41 17.07 -14.17 -7.62
CA PRO A 41 15.63 -13.86 -7.59
C PRO A 41 15.04 -13.95 -6.18
N THR A 42 15.59 -14.84 -5.33
CA THR A 42 15.17 -14.96 -3.93
C THR A 42 15.38 -13.67 -3.13
N LEU A 43 16.53 -13.00 -3.31
CA LEU A 43 16.82 -11.76 -2.59
C LEU A 43 15.93 -10.61 -3.09
N ILE A 44 15.68 -10.54 -4.39
CA ILE A 44 14.73 -9.58 -4.99
C ILE A 44 13.34 -9.77 -4.39
N ASN A 45 12.84 -11.00 -4.34
CA ASN A 45 11.50 -11.30 -3.81
C ASN A 45 11.39 -11.08 -2.29
N GLN A 46 12.45 -11.33 -1.52
CA GLN A 46 12.47 -11.07 -0.08
C GLN A 46 12.39 -9.57 0.26
N THR A 47 12.85 -8.69 -0.63
CA THR A 47 12.75 -7.23 -0.41
C THR A 47 11.34 -6.67 -0.62
N THR A 48 10.41 -7.48 -1.13
CA THR A 48 8.99 -7.12 -1.18
C THR A 48 8.23 -7.83 -0.07
N GLN A 49 7.53 -7.06 0.76
CA GLN A 49 6.64 -7.61 1.78
C GLN A 49 5.69 -8.65 1.17
N GLU A 50 5.41 -9.71 1.93
CA GLU A 50 4.62 -10.94 1.67
C GLU A 50 3.22 -10.74 1.01
N LEU A 51 2.82 -9.53 0.67
CA LEU A 51 1.49 -9.15 0.19
C LEU A 51 1.31 -9.23 -1.34
N MET A 52 2.34 -9.52 -2.11
CA MET A 52 2.27 -9.59 -3.57
C MET A 52 2.75 -10.95 -4.06
N GLN A 53 1.81 -11.87 -4.33
CA GLN A 53 2.06 -13.14 -5.03
C GLN A 53 2.40 -12.93 -6.52
N ARG A 54 3.23 -11.94 -6.86
CA ARG A 54 3.68 -11.69 -8.22
C ARG A 54 5.19 -11.58 -8.25
N GLU A 55 5.79 -12.36 -9.15
CA GLU A 55 7.21 -12.25 -9.45
C GLU A 55 7.55 -10.82 -9.89
N ILE A 56 8.60 -10.27 -9.31
CA ILE A 56 9.08 -8.93 -9.64
C ILE A 56 9.94 -9.04 -10.89
N GLU A 57 9.51 -8.37 -11.94
CA GLU A 57 10.31 -8.23 -13.15
C GLU A 57 10.98 -6.86 -13.16
N LEU A 58 12.30 -6.81 -13.38
CA LEU A 58 13.03 -5.57 -13.60
C LEU A 58 12.88 -5.11 -15.05
N ILE A 59 12.87 -3.80 -15.26
CA ILE A 59 12.93 -3.16 -16.58
C ILE A 59 14.41 -3.10 -16.97
N PRO A 60 14.76 -3.53 -18.20
CA PRO A 60 16.12 -3.33 -18.67
C PRO A 60 16.44 -1.84 -18.78
N GLN A 61 17.55 -1.44 -18.15
CA GLN A 61 18.05 -0.07 -18.16
C GLN A 61 19.52 -0.08 -18.50
N PHE A 62 19.96 0.87 -19.31
CA PHE A 62 21.33 0.93 -19.80
C PHE A 62 21.92 2.32 -19.57
N ALA A 63 23.20 2.37 -19.19
CA ALA A 63 23.94 3.59 -18.92
C ALA A 63 23.24 4.56 -17.93
N ILE A 64 22.58 4.03 -16.91
CA ILE A 64 21.94 4.85 -15.87
C ILE A 64 22.96 5.42 -14.89
N ASP A 65 22.57 6.53 -14.25
CA ASP A 65 23.34 7.19 -13.20
C ASP A 65 22.55 7.09 -11.89
N ASP A 66 22.89 6.11 -11.05
CA ASP A 66 22.29 5.93 -9.73
C ASP A 66 23.41 5.87 -8.68
N PRO A 67 23.71 7.01 -8.03
CA PRO A 67 24.80 7.11 -7.06
C PRO A 67 24.67 6.12 -5.89
N VAL A 68 23.44 5.76 -5.52
CA VAL A 68 23.20 4.81 -4.43
C VAL A 68 23.60 3.39 -4.86
N ILE A 69 23.24 2.98 -6.08
CA ILE A 69 23.67 1.68 -6.61
C ILE A 69 25.19 1.64 -6.76
N GLN A 70 25.82 2.72 -7.25
CA GLN A 70 27.27 2.81 -7.36
C GLN A 70 27.96 2.61 -6.00
N GLN A 71 27.47 3.29 -4.95
CA GLN A 71 28.03 3.18 -3.60
C GLN A 71 27.87 1.77 -3.02
N LEU A 72 26.68 1.18 -3.15
CA LEU A 72 26.42 -0.18 -2.67
C LEU A 72 27.26 -1.22 -3.41
N ALA A 73 27.39 -1.08 -4.73
CA ALA A 73 28.24 -1.93 -5.56
C ALA A 73 29.72 -1.81 -5.18
N HIS A 74 30.19 -0.59 -4.92
CA HIS A 74 31.56 -0.35 -4.47
C HIS A 74 31.83 -0.95 -3.09
N ALA A 75 30.90 -0.78 -2.14
CA ALA A 75 31.01 -1.36 -0.81
C ALA A 75 31.05 -2.90 -0.85
N LEU A 76 30.19 -3.54 -1.67
CA LEU A 76 30.24 -4.98 -1.90
C LEU A 76 31.57 -5.43 -2.50
N LYS A 77 32.09 -4.70 -3.49
CA LYS A 77 33.39 -4.99 -4.11
C LYS A 77 34.53 -4.92 -3.09
N LEU A 78 34.56 -3.85 -2.29
CA LEU A 78 35.58 -3.69 -1.24
C LEU A 78 35.50 -4.82 -0.20
N GLU A 79 34.29 -5.16 0.25
CA GLU A 79 34.11 -6.23 1.23
C GLU A 79 34.65 -7.56 0.69
N ILE A 80 34.37 -7.90 -0.57
CA ILE A 80 34.90 -9.11 -1.21
C ILE A 80 36.44 -9.04 -1.35
N GLN A 81 36.98 -7.90 -1.78
CA GLN A 81 38.43 -7.71 -1.95
C GLN A 81 39.21 -7.79 -0.65
N THR A 82 38.59 -7.39 0.46
CA THR A 82 39.20 -7.50 1.80
C THR A 82 39.06 -8.89 2.41
N GLY A 83 38.36 -9.83 1.75
CA GLY A 83 38.13 -11.18 2.28
C GLY A 83 36.96 -11.26 3.26
N CYS A 84 35.97 -10.38 3.11
CA CYS A 84 34.75 -10.31 3.93
C CYS A 84 35.03 -10.05 5.43
N LEU A 85 35.92 -9.09 5.73
CA LEU A 85 36.35 -8.75 7.11
C LEU A 85 35.21 -8.28 8.00
N SER A 86 34.21 -7.60 7.44
CA SER A 86 33.03 -7.10 8.17
C SER A 86 32.01 -8.22 8.43
N GLY A 87 32.25 -9.40 7.86
CA GLY A 87 31.46 -10.60 8.08
C GLY A 87 30.23 -10.70 7.18
N ARG A 88 29.64 -11.90 7.18
CA ARG A 88 28.53 -12.28 6.28
C ARG A 88 27.32 -11.35 6.37
N LEU A 89 26.93 -10.93 7.58
CA LEU A 89 25.75 -10.08 7.79
C LEU A 89 25.87 -8.72 7.12
N TYR A 90 27.09 -8.15 7.06
CA TYR A 90 27.34 -6.88 6.38
C TYR A 90 27.12 -7.01 4.88
N GLY A 91 27.69 -8.06 4.26
CA GLY A 91 27.46 -8.38 2.86
C GLY A 91 25.98 -8.61 2.53
N GLU A 92 25.27 -9.37 3.39
CA GLU A 92 23.83 -9.60 3.25
C GLU A 92 23.02 -8.29 3.35
N SER A 93 23.40 -7.37 4.24
CA SER A 93 22.75 -6.07 4.39
C SER A 93 22.95 -5.18 3.16
N LEU A 94 24.17 -5.15 2.61
CA LEU A 94 24.48 -4.42 1.38
C LEU A 94 23.72 -5.00 0.17
N GLY A 95 23.69 -6.33 0.05
CA GLY A 95 22.94 -7.02 -0.99
C GLY A 95 21.43 -6.74 -0.90
N THR A 96 20.88 -6.77 0.32
CA THR A 96 19.47 -6.45 0.58
C THR A 96 19.15 -5.00 0.22
N ALA A 97 20.00 -4.05 0.59
CA ALA A 97 19.83 -2.64 0.24
C ALA A 97 19.89 -2.42 -1.29
N LEU A 98 20.80 -3.11 -1.98
CA LEU A 98 20.93 -3.05 -3.43
C LEU A 98 19.69 -3.61 -4.12
N ALA A 99 19.21 -4.78 -3.70
CA ALA A 99 17.99 -5.40 -4.19
C ALA A 99 16.78 -4.46 -3.98
N ALA A 100 16.62 -3.88 -2.79
CA ALA A 100 15.53 -2.94 -2.50
C ALA A 100 15.56 -1.70 -3.40
N ARG A 101 16.75 -1.11 -3.63
CA ARG A 101 16.93 0.04 -4.53
C ARG A 101 16.55 -0.31 -5.98
N LEU A 102 16.93 -1.51 -6.44
CA LEU A 102 16.58 -2.00 -7.77
C LEU A 102 15.07 -2.15 -7.96
N VAL A 103 14.40 -2.78 -6.99
CA VAL A 103 12.94 -2.96 -7.01
C VAL A 103 12.23 -1.61 -7.00
N GLN A 104 12.64 -0.68 -6.14
CA GLN A 104 11.99 0.63 -6.00
C GLN A 104 11.97 1.45 -7.30
N ASN A 105 13.10 1.46 -8.02
CA ASN A 105 13.29 2.40 -9.13
C ASN A 105 13.19 1.75 -10.52
N TYR A 106 13.44 0.45 -10.62
CA TYR A 106 13.64 -0.23 -11.90
C TYR A 106 12.75 -1.46 -12.12
N ALA A 107 11.75 -1.75 -11.28
CA ALA A 107 10.78 -2.81 -11.56
C ALA A 107 9.67 -2.39 -12.56
N VAL A 108 9.21 -3.32 -13.41
CA VAL A 108 8.09 -3.17 -14.39
C VAL A 108 6.82 -2.82 -13.63
N SER A 109 6.54 -3.64 -12.62
CA SER A 109 5.72 -3.24 -11.49
C SER A 109 6.63 -2.49 -10.55
N LYS A 110 6.80 -1.17 -10.76
CA LYS A 110 7.29 -0.31 -9.68
C LYS A 110 6.47 -0.73 -8.44
N PRO A 111 7.05 -0.83 -7.24
CA PRO A 111 6.27 -0.62 -6.04
C PRO A 111 5.80 0.82 -6.16
N SER A 112 4.75 1.01 -6.95
CA SER A 112 4.14 2.27 -7.10
C SER A 112 3.52 2.47 -5.74
N LEU A 113 4.16 3.34 -4.96
CA LEU A 113 3.46 4.12 -3.94
C LEU A 113 2.31 4.94 -4.57
N LYS A 114 2.09 4.85 -5.89
CA LYS A 114 0.73 4.84 -6.43
C LYS A 114 0.05 3.56 -5.95
N PHE A 115 -0.57 3.64 -4.77
CA PHE A 115 -1.71 2.78 -4.45
C PHE A 115 -2.61 2.73 -5.68
N LYS A 116 -2.46 1.70 -6.52
CA LYS A 116 -3.63 1.16 -7.19
C LYS A 116 -4.46 0.72 -5.99
N SER A 117 -5.45 1.53 -5.64
CA SER A 117 -6.50 1.14 -4.73
C SER A 117 -7.20 -0.05 -5.37
N SER A 118 -6.60 -1.23 -5.29
CA SER A 118 -7.42 -2.42 -5.12
C SER A 118 -8.16 -2.15 -3.82
N GLY A 119 -9.48 -2.24 -3.86
CA GLY A 119 -10.27 -2.17 -2.65
C GLY A 119 -9.77 -3.17 -1.60
N LEU A 120 -10.31 -3.09 -0.40
CA LEU A 120 -10.13 -4.15 0.60
C LEU A 120 -10.46 -5.51 -0.01
N SER A 121 -9.66 -6.53 0.34
CA SER A 121 -10.01 -7.91 0.01
C SER A 121 -11.37 -8.26 0.64
N ARG A 122 -12.04 -9.29 0.13
CA ARG A 122 -13.34 -9.71 0.66
C ARG A 122 -13.29 -9.99 2.17
N SER A 123 -12.28 -10.71 2.64
CA SER A 123 -12.10 -11.03 4.06
C SER A 123 -11.77 -9.81 4.92
N GLN A 124 -10.98 -8.87 4.41
CA GLN A 124 -10.71 -7.60 5.10
C GLN A 124 -11.97 -6.76 5.21
N LEU A 125 -12.75 -6.66 4.13
CA LEU A 125 -13.99 -5.90 4.11
C LEU A 125 -15.04 -6.49 5.07
N GLU A 126 -15.25 -7.81 5.03
CA GLU A 126 -16.14 -8.53 5.94
C GLU A 126 -15.74 -8.26 7.40
N ARG A 127 -14.45 -8.44 7.73
CA ARG A 127 -13.93 -8.20 9.08
C ARG A 127 -14.16 -6.76 9.58
N VAL A 128 -13.93 -5.76 8.72
CA VAL A 128 -14.16 -4.35 9.07
C VAL A 128 -15.65 -4.08 9.27
N ILE A 129 -16.51 -4.54 8.37
CA ILE A 129 -17.95 -4.34 8.46
C ILE A 129 -18.52 -4.99 9.72
N ASP A 130 -18.10 -6.22 10.03
CA ASP A 130 -18.55 -6.94 11.22
C ASP A 130 -18.12 -6.22 12.50
N TYR A 131 -16.89 -5.71 12.53
CA TYR A 131 -16.39 -4.91 13.64
C TYR A 131 -17.19 -3.61 13.81
N MET A 132 -17.50 -2.90 12.72
CA MET A 132 -18.31 -1.69 12.77
C MET A 132 -19.73 -1.96 13.26
N LYS A 133 -20.35 -3.08 12.84
CA LYS A 133 -21.69 -3.47 13.27
C LYS A 133 -21.72 -3.86 14.75
N ALA A 134 -20.73 -4.62 15.20
CA ALA A 134 -20.62 -5.05 16.60
C ALA A 134 -20.38 -3.87 17.56
N ASN A 135 -19.72 -2.81 17.09
CA ASN A 135 -19.32 -1.66 17.90
C ASN A 135 -20.02 -0.35 17.47
N LEU A 136 -21.24 -0.45 16.93
CA LEU A 136 -21.93 0.68 16.30
C LEU A 136 -22.16 1.87 17.25
N THR A 137 -22.34 1.60 18.55
CA THR A 137 -22.57 2.61 19.60
C THR A 137 -21.29 3.26 20.15
N GLN A 138 -20.12 2.69 19.84
CA GLN A 138 -18.83 3.19 20.34
C GLN A 138 -18.26 4.31 19.46
N ASP A 139 -17.35 5.10 20.01
CA ASP A 139 -16.64 6.13 19.25
C ASP A 139 -15.50 5.50 18.42
N LEU A 140 -15.86 4.97 17.25
CA LEU A 140 -14.93 4.30 16.34
C LEU A 140 -14.11 5.32 15.55
N SER A 141 -12.79 5.24 15.66
CA SER A 141 -11.87 6.04 14.85
C SER A 141 -11.44 5.31 13.57
N ILE A 142 -10.92 6.08 12.60
CA ILE A 142 -10.31 5.53 11.39
C ILE A 142 -9.06 4.70 11.74
N LEU A 143 -8.32 5.10 12.79
CA LEU A 143 -7.15 4.39 13.29
C LEU A 143 -7.51 3.00 13.80
N ASP A 144 -8.62 2.85 14.54
CA ASP A 144 -9.08 1.56 15.06
C ASP A 144 -9.36 0.57 13.91
N LEU A 145 -10.09 1.04 12.90
CA LEU A 145 -10.46 0.24 11.73
C LEU A 145 -9.25 -0.10 10.86
N ALA A 146 -8.31 0.83 10.70
CA ALA A 146 -7.09 0.61 9.94
C ALA A 146 -6.17 -0.40 10.64
N THR A 147 -6.04 -0.28 11.97
CA THR A 147 -5.23 -1.19 12.80
C THR A 147 -5.76 -2.62 12.77
N LEU A 148 -7.10 -2.78 12.77
CA LEU A 148 -7.77 -4.08 12.69
C LEU A 148 -7.29 -4.95 11.52
N ILE A 149 -6.92 -4.32 10.40
CA ILE A 149 -6.45 -4.98 9.18
C ILE A 149 -5.00 -4.62 8.80
N LYS A 150 -4.24 -4.08 9.76
CA LYS A 150 -2.80 -3.76 9.63
C LYS A 150 -2.51 -2.80 8.47
N MET A 151 -3.30 -1.73 8.34
CA MET A 151 -3.11 -0.68 7.33
C MET A 151 -2.89 0.69 7.98
N SER A 152 -2.29 1.63 7.25
CA SER A 152 -2.32 3.04 7.63
C SER A 152 -3.71 3.64 7.40
N GLU A 153 -4.09 4.67 8.16
CA GLU A 153 -5.39 5.34 8.06
C GLU A 153 -5.72 5.84 6.65
N SER A 154 -4.72 6.42 5.97
CA SER A 154 -4.85 6.98 4.63
C SER A 154 -5.00 5.90 3.56
N HIS A 155 -4.37 4.73 3.75
CA HIS A 155 -4.54 3.60 2.85
C HIS A 155 -5.91 2.93 3.08
N PHE A 156 -6.27 2.67 4.34
CA PHE A 156 -7.56 2.10 4.71
C PHE A 156 -8.73 2.94 4.17
N SER A 157 -8.73 4.25 4.40
CA SER A 157 -9.83 5.12 3.96
C SER A 157 -10.03 5.10 2.45
N ARG A 158 -8.95 5.05 1.67
CA ARG A 158 -9.00 4.94 0.20
C ARG A 158 -9.49 3.56 -0.25
N SER A 159 -8.94 2.49 0.31
CA SER A 159 -9.30 1.12 -0.06
C SER A 159 -10.72 0.75 0.34
N PHE A 160 -11.19 1.21 1.50
CA PHE A 160 -12.59 1.04 1.91
C PHE A 160 -13.54 1.78 0.96
N LYS A 161 -13.26 3.06 0.64
CA LYS A 161 -14.08 3.82 -0.29
C LYS A 161 -14.11 3.19 -1.68
N GLN A 162 -13.00 2.61 -2.12
CA GLN A 162 -12.98 1.88 -3.39
C GLN A 162 -13.86 0.61 -3.35
N SER A 163 -13.85 -0.14 -2.25
CA SER A 163 -14.68 -1.36 -2.09
C SER A 163 -16.17 -1.07 -1.91
N VAL A 164 -16.52 -0.02 -1.16
CA VAL A 164 -17.89 0.26 -0.70
C VAL A 164 -18.54 1.42 -1.46
N GLY A 165 -17.75 2.25 -2.15
CA GLY A 165 -18.19 3.45 -2.87
C GLY A 165 -18.24 4.73 -2.03
N ILE A 166 -18.25 4.60 -0.69
CA ILE A 166 -18.34 5.71 0.27
C ILE A 166 -17.28 5.62 1.36
N SER A 167 -16.99 6.73 2.06
CA SER A 167 -15.96 6.71 3.12
C SER A 167 -16.39 5.85 4.32
N PRO A 168 -15.45 5.34 5.14
CA PRO A 168 -15.76 4.58 6.35
C PRO A 168 -16.71 5.33 7.30
N TYR A 169 -16.47 6.63 7.49
CA TYR A 169 -17.33 7.48 8.31
C TYR A 169 -18.76 7.58 7.74
N GLN A 170 -18.91 7.76 6.43
CA GLN A 170 -20.22 7.81 5.78
C GLN A 170 -20.98 6.48 5.94
N TYR A 171 -20.28 5.35 5.77
CA TYR A 171 -20.85 4.02 5.99
C TYR A 171 -21.32 3.85 7.44
N LEU A 172 -20.49 4.22 8.43
CA LEU A 172 -20.87 4.16 9.84
C LEU A 172 -22.13 4.98 10.13
N MET A 173 -22.19 6.22 9.62
CA MET A 173 -23.36 7.08 9.80
C MET A 173 -24.62 6.51 9.17
N GLN A 174 -24.52 5.87 7.99
CA GLN A 174 -25.65 5.19 7.37
C GLN A 174 -26.16 4.04 8.24
N GLN A 175 -25.28 3.20 8.78
CA GLN A 175 -25.66 2.11 9.67
C GLN A 175 -26.33 2.63 10.96
N ARG A 176 -25.82 3.73 11.54
CA ARG A 176 -26.43 4.39 12.71
C ARG A 176 -27.81 4.94 12.41
N VAL A 177 -27.99 5.59 11.25
CA VAL A 177 -29.30 6.11 10.82
C VAL A 177 -30.29 4.97 10.58
N GLU A 178 -29.85 3.86 9.99
CA GLU A 178 -30.73 2.71 9.75
C GLU A 178 -31.21 2.08 11.06
N ARG A 179 -30.32 1.93 12.06
CA ARG A 179 -30.71 1.54 13.42
C ARG A 179 -31.68 2.55 14.05
N ALA A 180 -31.45 3.85 13.85
CA ALA A 180 -32.34 4.88 14.38
C ALA A 180 -33.75 4.78 13.80
N LYS A 181 -33.90 4.48 12.49
CA LYS A 181 -35.22 4.25 11.88
C LYS A 181 -35.97 3.12 12.57
N GLN A 182 -35.30 1.97 12.78
CA GLN A 182 -35.88 0.81 13.46
C GLN A 182 -36.36 1.13 14.89
N LEU A 183 -35.60 1.94 15.62
CA LEU A 183 -35.99 2.36 16.98
C LEU A 183 -37.12 3.41 16.96
N LEU A 184 -37.18 4.28 15.96
CA LEU A 184 -38.23 5.30 15.85
C LEU A 184 -39.60 4.67 15.56
N GLU A 185 -39.66 3.53 14.88
CA GLU A 185 -40.90 2.77 14.66
C GLU A 185 -41.56 2.29 15.96
N GLN A 186 -40.80 2.17 17.05
CA GLN A 186 -41.31 1.71 18.34
C GLN A 186 -42.08 2.79 19.14
N LYS A 187 -42.25 4.00 18.56
CA LYS A 187 -43.07 5.18 18.96
C LYS A 187 -43.07 5.62 20.44
N SER A 188 -42.33 4.97 21.33
CA SER A 188 -42.34 5.17 22.79
C SER A 188 -41.01 5.66 23.36
N THR A 189 -39.93 5.61 22.58
CA THR A 189 -38.58 6.02 23.01
C THR A 189 -38.31 7.49 22.67
N ALA A 190 -37.75 8.23 23.63
CA ALA A 190 -37.32 9.61 23.42
C ALA A 190 -36.18 9.67 22.38
N ILE A 191 -36.24 10.66 21.47
CA ILE A 191 -35.24 10.82 20.40
C ILE A 191 -33.81 11.02 20.96
N SER A 192 -33.68 11.66 22.13
CA SER A 192 -32.42 11.80 22.84
C SER A 192 -31.82 10.45 23.25
N THR A 193 -32.65 9.51 23.69
CA THR A 193 -32.24 8.14 24.05
C THR A 193 -31.85 7.36 22.80
N ILE A 194 -32.67 7.43 21.74
CA ILE A 194 -32.36 6.82 20.44
C ILE A 194 -31.02 7.31 19.89
N ALA A 195 -30.70 8.60 20.06
CA ALA A 195 -29.40 9.14 19.63
C ALA A 195 -28.23 8.40 20.29
N LEU A 196 -28.29 8.20 21.61
CA LEU A 196 -27.24 7.50 22.36
C LEU A 196 -27.21 6.01 22.01
N ASP A 197 -28.37 5.35 21.90
CA ASP A 197 -28.48 3.93 21.56
C ASP A 197 -28.04 3.59 20.11
N CYS A 198 -27.93 4.61 19.28
CA CYS A 198 -27.37 4.54 17.94
C CYS A 198 -25.91 5.02 17.86
N GLY A 199 -25.30 5.46 18.96
CA GLY A 199 -23.91 5.94 19.00
C GLY A 199 -23.71 7.38 18.54
N PHE A 200 -24.75 8.20 18.46
CA PHE A 200 -24.59 9.64 18.24
C PHE A 200 -24.22 10.34 19.55
N ALA A 201 -23.31 11.31 19.46
CA ALA A 201 -22.90 12.12 20.62
C ALA A 201 -24.07 12.83 21.33
N ASN A 202 -25.12 13.22 20.60
CA ASN A 202 -26.33 13.84 21.15
C ASN A 202 -27.46 13.88 20.12
N GLN A 203 -28.65 14.29 20.56
CA GLN A 203 -29.84 14.45 19.72
C GLN A 203 -29.65 15.42 18.55
N THR A 204 -28.91 16.52 18.76
CA THR A 204 -28.64 17.50 17.69
C THR A 204 -27.83 16.87 16.57
N HIS A 205 -26.81 16.08 16.91
CA HIS A 205 -26.01 15.34 15.95
C HIS A 205 -26.87 14.33 15.17
N LEU A 206 -27.68 13.51 15.86
CA LEU A 206 -28.64 12.61 15.21
C LEU A 206 -29.55 13.37 14.25
N THR A 207 -30.18 14.46 14.71
CA THR A 207 -31.16 15.23 13.91
C THR A 207 -30.53 15.77 12.63
N LYS A 208 -29.30 16.29 12.71
CA LYS A 208 -28.55 16.80 11.56
C LYS A 208 -28.27 15.70 10.53
N VAL A 209 -27.67 14.59 10.97
CA VAL A 209 -27.26 13.49 10.08
C VAL A 209 -28.49 12.78 9.51
N PHE A 210 -29.49 12.50 10.33
CA PHE A 210 -30.72 11.84 9.90
C PHE A 210 -31.42 12.65 8.81
N ARG A 211 -31.63 13.96 9.02
CA ARG A 211 -32.23 14.83 7.99
C ARG A 211 -31.42 14.89 6.71
N GLN A 212 -30.10 14.92 6.81
CA GLN A 212 -29.22 14.92 5.64
C GLN A 212 -29.36 13.63 4.82
N MET A 213 -29.61 12.49 5.45
CA MET A 213 -29.70 11.19 4.78
C MET A 213 -31.12 10.79 4.36
N THR A 214 -32.15 11.21 5.09
CA THR A 214 -33.55 10.79 4.85
C THR A 214 -34.46 11.90 4.34
N GLY A 215 -34.00 13.16 4.36
CA GLY A 215 -34.78 14.33 3.97
C GLY A 215 -35.72 14.88 5.05
N VAL A 216 -35.96 14.14 6.14
CA VAL A 216 -36.88 14.54 7.23
C VAL A 216 -36.21 14.45 8.61
N THR A 217 -36.76 15.11 9.63
CA THR A 217 -36.22 14.99 11.00
C THR A 217 -36.64 13.68 11.66
N PRO A 218 -35.89 13.15 12.66
CA PRO A 218 -36.30 11.96 13.40
C PRO A 218 -37.72 12.06 13.99
N LYS A 219 -38.08 13.25 14.50
CA LYS A 219 -39.42 13.52 15.05
C LYS A 219 -40.52 13.47 14.00
N ALA A 220 -40.24 13.94 12.78
CA ALA A 220 -41.19 13.85 11.68
C ALA A 220 -41.33 12.39 11.20
N TYR A 221 -40.22 11.66 11.11
CA TYR A 221 -40.20 10.24 10.75
C TYR A 221 -41.01 9.38 11.74
N GLN A 222 -40.86 9.60 13.05
CA GLN A 222 -41.61 8.87 14.10
C GLN A 222 -43.14 9.06 14.01
N LYS A 223 -43.60 10.16 13.41
CA LYS A 223 -45.02 10.48 13.27
C LYS A 223 -45.65 9.90 12.02
N GLN A 224 -44.85 9.45 11.06
CA GLN A 224 -45.32 8.70 9.88
C GLN A 224 -45.80 7.31 10.34
#